data_AF-A0AAQ4CSA5-F1
#
_entry.id   AF-A0AAQ4CSA5-F1
#
_cell.length_a   1.000
_cell.length_b   1.000
_cell.length_c   1.000
_cell.angle_alpha   90.00
_cell.angle_beta   90.00
_cell.angle_gamma   90.00
#
_symmetry.space_group_name_H-M   'P 1'
#
loop_
_entity.id
_entity.type
_entity.pdbx_description
1 polymer ?
#
loop_
_entity_poly.entity_id
_entity_poly.type
_entity_poly.pdbx_seq_one_letter_code
_entity_poly.pdbx_strand_id
1 'polypeptide(L)'
;MDLLEFFKRDPIKFAFEIYDLNNEREYTEFLLHEDGYLMFFRKFDIPNIILYAEKEETARYLISKIPDKKFLLFTDTQWENLIKEIIPFSNIYREKRMICKNPRIFHNEYVRRLSIKDKDYIFNFYKERGVFVVRMLNEGKTTVYGAFIDGKLVSAAYTWIENKDVAVIGGVMTAEEFRNRGLAKSVVSALTSDIVKRGMIASLLVRHDNLPAIKVYKAIGFIEYGERLWVDVNTGLKP
;
A
#
# COMPACT_ATOMS: atom_id res chain seq x y z
N MET A 1 -26.12 -0.21 -5.30
CA MET A 1 -25.21 -0.94 -4.38
C MET A 1 -24.74 0.06 -3.34
N ASP A 2 -24.94 -0.19 -2.05
CA ASP A 2 -24.20 0.56 -1.03
C ASP A 2 -22.76 0.05 -1.05
N LEU A 3 -21.85 0.87 -1.59
CA LEU A 3 -20.45 0.51 -1.75
C LEU A 3 -19.77 0.25 -0.41
N LEU A 4 -20.11 1.02 0.63
CA LEU A 4 -19.47 0.87 1.93
C LEU A 4 -19.91 -0.43 2.61
N GLU A 5 -21.18 -0.81 2.48
CA GLU A 5 -21.66 -2.12 2.94
C GLU A 5 -21.01 -3.26 2.16
N PHE A 6 -20.86 -3.11 0.84
CA PHE A 6 -20.18 -4.08 0.00
C PHE A 6 -18.71 -4.27 0.43
N PHE A 7 -17.95 -3.18 0.62
CA PHE A 7 -16.54 -3.24 1.00
C PHE A 7 -16.31 -3.83 2.40
N LYS A 8 -17.26 -3.62 3.33
CA LYS A 8 -17.18 -4.21 4.67
C LYS A 8 -17.23 -5.73 4.70
N ARG A 9 -17.62 -6.39 3.60
CA ARG A 9 -17.58 -7.86 3.48
C ARG A 9 -16.16 -8.40 3.52
N ASP A 10 -15.19 -7.62 3.05
CA ASP A 10 -13.76 -7.95 3.11
C ASP A 10 -12.93 -6.67 3.30
N PRO A 11 -12.75 -6.20 4.55
CA PRO A 11 -12.02 -4.97 4.84
C PRO A 11 -10.51 -5.07 4.53
N ILE A 12 -9.99 -6.28 4.28
CA ILE A 12 -8.59 -6.51 3.89
C ILE A 12 -8.42 -6.29 2.39
N LYS A 13 -9.31 -6.88 1.57
CA LYS A 13 -9.31 -6.67 0.12
C LYS A 13 -9.57 -5.20 -0.22
N PHE A 14 -10.61 -4.63 0.37
CA PHE A 14 -11.12 -3.29 0.06
C PHE A 14 -10.57 -2.18 0.96
N ALA A 15 -9.38 -2.37 1.55
CA ALA A 15 -8.83 -1.45 2.54
C ALA A 15 -8.66 -0.02 2.00
N PHE A 16 -8.26 0.13 0.73
CA PHE A 16 -8.07 1.44 0.09
C PHE A 16 -9.41 2.10 -0.21
N GLU A 17 -10.35 1.35 -0.75
CA GLU A 17 -11.69 1.80 -1.08
C GLU A 17 -12.43 2.29 0.16
N ILE A 18 -12.33 1.56 1.28
CA ILE A 18 -12.88 1.98 2.58
C ILE A 18 -12.17 3.24 3.08
N TYR A 19 -10.84 3.31 2.99
CA TYR A 19 -10.08 4.46 3.49
C TYR A 19 -10.43 5.74 2.71
N ASP A 20 -10.36 5.67 1.38
CA ASP A 20 -10.55 6.80 0.49
C ASP A 20 -12.00 7.33 0.57
N LEU A 21 -12.99 6.44 0.61
CA LEU A 21 -14.39 6.82 0.82
C LEU A 21 -14.64 7.61 2.10
N ASN A 22 -13.95 7.27 3.19
CA ASN A 22 -14.18 7.86 4.50
C ASN A 22 -13.31 9.10 4.76
N ASN A 23 -12.11 9.17 4.20
CA ASN A 23 -11.10 10.17 4.57
C ASN A 23 -10.71 11.11 3.43
N GLU A 24 -10.95 10.71 2.19
CA GLU A 24 -10.43 11.39 1.00
C GLU A 24 -11.52 11.56 -0.07
N ARG A 25 -12.79 11.62 0.37
CA ARG A 25 -13.98 11.63 -0.50
C ARG A 25 -13.96 12.72 -1.57
N GLU A 26 -13.33 13.86 -1.28
CA GLU A 26 -13.19 14.97 -2.24
C GLU A 26 -12.31 14.62 -3.46
N TYR A 27 -11.45 13.60 -3.34
CA TYR A 27 -10.57 13.12 -4.41
C TYR A 27 -11.02 11.78 -5.00
N THR A 28 -12.14 11.22 -4.54
CA THR A 28 -12.59 9.85 -4.88
C THR A 28 -13.90 9.85 -5.65
N GLU A 29 -13.85 9.35 -6.89
CA GLU A 29 -15.01 9.19 -7.78
C GLU A 29 -15.24 7.71 -8.12
N PHE A 30 -16.49 7.30 -8.23
CA PHE A 30 -16.86 5.94 -8.63
C PHE A 30 -17.67 5.94 -9.93
N LEU A 31 -17.28 5.08 -10.87
CA LEU A 31 -18.10 4.68 -12.01
C LEU A 31 -18.58 3.25 -11.78
N LEU A 32 -19.89 3.07 -11.61
CA LEU A 32 -20.52 1.77 -11.40
C LEU A 32 -21.07 1.21 -12.71
N HIS A 33 -20.88 -0.08 -12.94
CA HIS A 33 -21.50 -0.79 -14.06
C HIS A 33 -21.74 -2.25 -13.69
N GLU A 34 -22.99 -2.70 -13.75
CA GLU A 34 -23.40 -4.08 -13.42
C GLU A 34 -22.79 -4.57 -12.08
N ASP A 35 -21.93 -5.59 -12.14
CA ASP A 35 -21.23 -6.25 -11.03
C ASP A 35 -19.87 -5.63 -10.67
N GLY A 36 -19.52 -4.49 -11.28
CA GLY A 36 -18.20 -3.89 -11.17
C GLY A 36 -18.19 -2.38 -10.97
N TYR A 37 -16.99 -1.86 -10.70
CA TYR A 37 -16.74 -0.44 -10.59
C TYR A 37 -15.30 -0.05 -10.99
N LEU A 38 -15.15 1.21 -11.39
CA LEU A 38 -13.89 1.94 -11.28
C LEU A 38 -13.96 2.89 -10.10
N MET A 39 -12.92 2.91 -9.28
CA MET A 39 -12.66 3.97 -8.31
C MET A 39 -11.50 4.82 -8.82
N PHE A 40 -11.75 6.09 -9.09
CA PHE A 40 -10.73 7.06 -9.45
C PHE A 40 -10.31 7.82 -8.20
N PHE A 41 -9.01 7.86 -7.94
CA PHE A 41 -8.40 8.64 -6.88
C PHE A 41 -7.44 9.68 -7.46
N ARG A 42 -7.78 10.97 -7.31
CA ARG A 42 -7.15 12.11 -8.02
C ARG A 42 -6.53 13.15 -7.09
N LYS A 43 -5.90 12.71 -6.00
CA LYS A 43 -5.16 13.59 -5.07
C LYS A 43 -3.75 13.93 -5.54
N PHE A 44 -3.17 13.08 -6.39
CA PHE A 44 -1.80 13.19 -6.91
C PHE A 44 -1.81 13.48 -8.42
N ASP A 45 -0.66 13.91 -8.95
CA ASP A 45 -0.50 14.19 -10.39
C ASP A 45 -0.81 12.98 -11.29
N ILE A 46 -0.56 11.77 -10.79
CA ILE A 46 -0.89 10.51 -11.45
C ILE A 46 -2.16 9.96 -10.79
N PRO A 47 -3.27 9.79 -11.54
CA PRO A 47 -4.46 9.14 -11.05
C PRO A 47 -4.18 7.68 -10.66
N ASN A 48 -4.67 7.30 -9.48
CA ASN A 48 -4.72 5.91 -9.05
C ASN A 48 -6.14 5.40 -9.32
N ILE A 49 -6.26 4.31 -10.06
CA ILE A 49 -7.54 3.73 -10.46
C ILE A 49 -7.63 2.32 -9.92
N ILE A 50 -8.71 1.98 -9.22
CA ILE A 50 -9.01 0.59 -8.83
C ILE A 50 -10.13 0.07 -9.72
N LEU A 51 -9.91 -1.07 -10.36
CA LEU A 51 -10.93 -1.82 -11.08
C LEU A 51 -11.33 -3.06 -10.27
N TYR A 52 -12.64 -3.20 -10.05
CA TYR A 52 -13.26 -4.42 -9.57
C TYR A 52 -14.38 -4.82 -10.54
N ALA A 53 -14.48 -6.11 -10.83
CA ALA A 53 -15.56 -6.71 -11.59
C ALA A 53 -15.57 -8.22 -11.29
N GLU A 54 -16.74 -8.86 -11.41
CA GLU A 54 -16.90 -10.31 -11.37
C GLU A 54 -16.90 -10.91 -12.79
N LYS A 55 -17.36 -10.17 -13.80
CA LYS A 55 -17.47 -10.58 -15.20
C LYS A 55 -16.51 -9.83 -16.13
N GLU A 56 -16.07 -10.51 -17.19
CA GLU A 56 -15.13 -9.94 -18.17
C GLU A 56 -15.76 -8.80 -18.97
N GLU A 57 -17.04 -8.92 -19.36
CA GLU A 57 -17.76 -7.90 -20.12
C GLU A 57 -17.83 -6.58 -19.34
N THR A 58 -18.09 -6.67 -18.04
CA THR A 58 -18.10 -5.55 -17.11
C THR A 58 -16.71 -4.93 -16.97
N ALA A 59 -15.67 -5.75 -16.76
CA ALA A 59 -14.29 -5.28 -16.70
C ALA A 59 -13.87 -4.55 -17.99
N ARG A 60 -14.18 -5.13 -19.15
CA ARG A 60 -13.89 -4.57 -20.48
C ARG A 60 -14.59 -3.23 -20.68
N TYR A 61 -15.89 -3.16 -20.36
CA TYR A 61 -16.64 -1.91 -20.43
C TYR A 61 -16.00 -0.85 -19.54
N LEU A 62 -15.73 -1.17 -18.27
CA LEU A 62 -15.17 -0.22 -17.31
C LEU A 62 -13.80 0.30 -17.76
N ILE A 63 -12.87 -0.58 -18.17
CA ILE A 63 -11.55 -0.17 -18.69
C ILE A 63 -11.70 0.81 -19.86
N SER A 64 -12.66 0.58 -20.77
CA SER A 64 -12.92 1.48 -21.91
C SER A 64 -13.39 2.88 -21.52
N LYS A 65 -13.81 3.09 -20.27
CA LYS A 65 -14.28 4.38 -19.75
C LYS A 65 -13.21 5.17 -19.01
N ILE A 66 -11.99 4.64 -18.86
CA ILE A 66 -10.88 5.40 -18.27
C ILE A 66 -10.49 6.53 -19.23
N PRO A 67 -10.66 7.81 -18.85
CA PRO A 67 -10.36 8.93 -19.75
C PRO A 67 -8.86 9.29 -19.76
N ASP A 68 -8.13 8.87 -18.74
CA ASP A 68 -6.75 9.27 -18.50
C ASP A 68 -5.77 8.53 -19.44
N LYS A 69 -4.79 9.26 -19.99
CA LYS A 69 -3.73 8.66 -20.84
C LYS A 69 -2.52 8.17 -20.02
N LYS A 70 -2.43 8.62 -18.77
CA LYS A 70 -1.39 8.28 -17.80
C LYS A 70 -2.04 7.99 -16.46
N PHE A 71 -1.88 6.78 -15.95
CA PHE A 71 -2.48 6.36 -14.67
C PHE A 71 -1.83 5.09 -14.14
N LEU A 72 -2.07 4.81 -12.85
CA LEU A 72 -1.83 3.52 -12.25
C LEU A 72 -3.16 2.79 -12.08
N LEU A 73 -3.25 1.55 -12.56
CA LEU A 73 -4.41 0.70 -12.40
C LEU A 73 -4.10 -0.46 -11.46
N PHE A 74 -4.98 -0.66 -10.47
CA PHE A 74 -4.92 -1.75 -9.52
C PHE A 74 -6.14 -2.65 -9.71
N THR A 75 -5.93 -3.95 -9.90
CA THR A 75 -7.05 -4.87 -10.15
C THR A 75 -6.70 -6.33 -9.86
N ASP A 76 -7.67 -7.22 -9.89
CA ASP A 76 -7.47 -8.65 -9.65
C ASP A 76 -6.66 -9.31 -10.79
N THR A 77 -5.86 -10.33 -10.46
CA THR A 77 -4.92 -10.99 -11.38
C THR A 77 -5.57 -11.70 -12.57
N GLN A 78 -6.85 -12.04 -12.46
CA GLN A 78 -7.64 -12.64 -13.55
C GLN A 78 -7.74 -11.73 -14.79
N TRP A 79 -7.60 -10.40 -14.61
CA TRP A 79 -7.71 -9.44 -15.70
C TRP A 79 -6.41 -9.20 -16.47
N GLU A 80 -5.34 -9.94 -16.18
CA GLU A 80 -4.04 -9.71 -16.81
C GLU A 80 -4.09 -9.82 -18.34
N ASN A 81 -4.76 -10.85 -18.87
CA ASN A 81 -4.88 -11.04 -20.32
C ASN A 81 -5.72 -9.95 -20.97
N LEU A 82 -6.84 -9.59 -20.34
CA LEU A 82 -7.72 -8.51 -20.79
C LEU A 82 -6.97 -7.16 -20.82
N ILE A 83 -6.16 -6.87 -19.81
CA ILE A 83 -5.36 -5.64 -19.75
C ILE A 83 -4.31 -5.64 -20.87
N LYS A 84 -3.65 -6.76 -21.15
CA LYS A 84 -2.69 -6.87 -22.28
C LYS A 84 -3.38 -6.69 -23.63
N GLU A 85 -4.64 -7.09 -23.76
CA GLU A 85 -5.43 -6.89 -24.97
C GLU A 85 -5.81 -5.40 -25.16
N ILE A 86 -6.38 -4.77 -24.12
CA ILE A 86 -6.92 -3.41 -24.21
C ILE A 86 -5.84 -2.33 -24.07
N ILE A 87 -4.81 -2.58 -23.27
CA ILE A 87 -3.73 -1.65 -22.94
C ILE A 87 -2.36 -2.34 -23.17
N PRO A 88 -2.02 -2.68 -24.43
CA PRO A 88 -0.87 -3.53 -24.75
C PRO A 88 0.50 -2.94 -24.37
N PHE A 89 0.60 -1.62 -24.19
CA PHE A 89 1.83 -0.93 -23.82
C PHE A 89 1.98 -0.70 -22.31
N SER A 90 1.12 -1.31 -21.49
CA SER A 90 1.20 -1.19 -20.03
C SER A 90 2.31 -2.06 -19.43
N ASN A 91 2.92 -1.59 -18.34
CA ASN A 91 3.81 -2.40 -17.53
C ASN A 91 3.00 -3.06 -16.40
N ILE A 92 2.93 -4.38 -16.39
CA ILE A 92 2.16 -5.14 -15.40
C ILE A 92 3.11 -5.78 -14.38
N TYR A 93 2.85 -5.55 -13.10
CA TYR A 93 3.53 -6.19 -11.99
C TYR A 93 2.52 -6.91 -11.10
N ARG A 94 2.87 -8.12 -10.64
CA ARG A 94 2.08 -8.85 -9.65
C ARG A 94 2.55 -8.51 -8.24
N GLU A 95 1.61 -8.11 -7.39
CA GLU A 95 1.82 -7.85 -5.97
C GLU A 95 1.09 -8.89 -5.12
N LYS A 96 1.79 -9.44 -4.14
CA LYS A 96 1.20 -10.24 -3.06
C LYS A 96 0.68 -9.31 -1.98
N ARG A 97 -0.59 -9.46 -1.62
CA ARG A 97 -1.15 -8.91 -0.39
C ARG A 97 -0.83 -9.89 0.74
N MET A 98 -0.14 -9.40 1.76
CA MET A 98 0.16 -10.18 2.95
C MET A 98 -0.52 -9.56 4.17
N ILE A 99 -0.87 -10.39 5.15
CA ILE A 99 -1.45 -9.96 6.43
C ILE A 99 -0.75 -10.58 7.62
N CYS A 100 -0.76 -9.88 8.76
CA CYS A 100 -0.26 -10.38 10.03
C CYS A 100 -1.21 -9.99 11.16
N LYS A 101 -1.63 -10.99 11.95
CA LYS A 101 -2.43 -10.82 13.17
C LYS A 101 -1.64 -11.07 14.45
N ASN A 102 -0.56 -11.84 14.37
CA ASN A 102 0.26 -12.25 15.53
C ASN A 102 1.74 -12.15 15.16
N PRO A 103 2.36 -10.96 15.27
CA PRO A 103 3.74 -10.76 14.84
C PRO A 103 4.74 -11.35 15.83
N ARG A 104 5.79 -11.98 15.29
CA ARG A 104 7.05 -12.20 16.02
C ARG A 104 7.83 -10.89 16.04
N ILE A 105 8.18 -10.44 17.24
CA ILE A 105 8.91 -9.19 17.45
C ILE A 105 10.42 -9.42 17.35
N PHE A 106 11.11 -8.57 16.59
CA PHE A 106 12.56 -8.58 16.46
C PHE A 106 13.12 -7.30 17.06
N HIS A 107 13.41 -7.35 18.36
CA HIS A 107 13.93 -6.19 19.09
C HIS A 107 15.28 -5.73 18.54
N ASN A 108 15.45 -4.42 18.49
CA ASN A 108 16.70 -3.76 18.15
C ASN A 108 16.70 -2.38 18.82
N GLU A 109 17.76 -2.05 19.54
CA GLU A 109 17.87 -0.80 20.33
C GLU A 109 17.82 0.47 19.48
N TYR A 110 18.18 0.38 18.19
CA TYR A 110 18.13 1.50 17.26
C TYR A 110 16.70 1.84 16.83
N VAL A 111 15.72 0.96 17.05
CA VAL A 111 14.36 1.10 16.53
C VAL A 111 13.45 1.81 17.52
N ARG A 112 12.77 2.86 17.05
CA ARG A 112 11.73 3.57 17.81
C ARG A 112 10.60 4.08 16.92
N ARG A 113 9.49 4.47 17.56
CA ARG A 113 8.42 5.24 16.93
C ARG A 113 8.92 6.66 16.65
N LEU A 114 8.57 7.18 15.47
CA LEU A 114 8.87 8.55 15.07
C LEU A 114 7.68 9.47 15.34
N SER A 115 7.99 10.75 15.52
CA SER A 115 7.02 11.82 15.74
C SER A 115 7.28 13.00 14.80
N ILE A 116 6.44 14.02 14.84
CA ILE A 116 6.64 15.24 14.04
C ILE A 116 7.98 15.94 14.32
N LYS A 117 8.58 15.70 15.50
CA LYS A 117 9.93 16.20 15.84
C LYS A 117 11.03 15.57 14.98
N ASP A 118 10.75 14.44 14.34
CA ASP A 118 11.69 13.72 13.47
C ASP A 118 11.55 14.09 11.98
N LYS A 119 10.77 15.14 11.65
CA LYS A 119 10.42 15.50 10.26
C LYS A 119 11.63 15.62 9.33
N ASP A 120 12.74 16.20 9.80
CA ASP A 120 13.92 16.44 8.97
C ASP A 120 14.61 15.12 8.61
N TYR A 121 14.59 14.13 9.52
CA TYR A 121 15.06 12.78 9.22
C TYR A 121 14.16 12.08 8.21
N ILE A 122 12.83 12.25 8.34
CA ILE A 122 11.86 11.68 7.41
C ILE A 122 12.01 12.28 6.01
N PHE A 123 12.15 13.60 5.89
CA PHE A 123 12.42 14.29 4.63
C PHE A 123 13.72 13.81 3.99
N ASN A 124 14.79 13.75 4.77
CA ASN A 124 16.09 13.34 4.24
C ASN A 124 16.12 11.88 3.79
N PHE A 125 15.39 11.00 4.48
CA PHE A 125 15.34 9.58 4.19
C PHE A 125 14.44 9.27 2.98
N TYR A 126 13.19 9.76 2.99
CA TYR A 126 12.20 9.46 1.94
C TYR A 126 12.17 10.45 0.78
N LYS A 127 12.97 11.52 0.83
CA LYS A 127 13.02 12.59 -0.19
C LYS A 127 11.63 13.18 -0.42
N GLU A 128 11.17 13.26 -1.67
CA GLU A 128 9.86 13.80 -2.05
C GLU A 128 8.71 13.10 -1.30
N ARG A 129 8.79 11.77 -1.11
CA ARG A 129 7.78 11.02 -0.33
C ARG A 129 7.76 11.43 1.14
N GLY A 130 8.84 11.98 1.67
CA GLY A 130 8.92 12.49 3.04
C GLY A 130 7.93 13.62 3.30
N VAL A 131 7.64 14.47 2.30
CA VAL A 131 6.64 15.54 2.40
C VAL A 131 5.26 14.97 2.73
N PHE A 132 4.87 13.92 2.00
CA PHE A 132 3.62 13.20 2.26
C PHE A 132 3.62 12.55 3.64
N VAL A 133 4.67 11.80 4.01
CA VAL A 133 4.73 11.09 5.30
C VAL A 133 4.64 12.06 6.48
N VAL A 134 5.36 13.18 6.44
CA VAL A 134 5.31 14.19 7.51
C VAL A 134 3.94 14.86 7.60
N ARG A 135 3.30 15.17 6.47
CA ARG A 135 1.93 15.69 6.46
C ARG A 135 0.96 14.72 7.12
N MET A 136 0.98 13.45 6.71
CA MET A 136 0.12 12.41 7.29
C MET A 136 0.39 12.20 8.78
N LEU A 137 1.66 12.32 9.21
CA LEU A 137 2.05 12.20 10.61
C LEU A 137 1.51 13.36 11.43
N ASN A 138 1.53 14.58 10.88
CA ASN A 138 0.96 15.76 11.51
C ASN A 138 -0.58 15.70 11.59
N GLU A 139 -1.23 15.12 10.58
CA GLU A 139 -2.69 14.88 10.57
C GLU A 139 -3.11 13.68 11.44
N GLY A 140 -2.17 12.93 12.03
CA GLY A 140 -2.46 11.74 12.84
C GLY A 140 -2.97 10.54 12.03
N LYS A 141 -2.73 10.52 10.71
CA LYS A 141 -3.23 9.50 9.77
C LYS A 141 -2.21 8.40 9.44
N THR A 142 -0.99 8.47 9.99
CA THR A 142 0.06 7.46 9.79
C THR A 142 0.84 7.22 11.07
N THR A 143 1.38 6.01 11.18
CA THR A 143 2.31 5.58 12.21
C THR A 143 3.64 5.24 11.56
N VAL A 144 4.73 5.85 12.04
CA VAL A 144 6.08 5.69 11.49
C VAL A 144 7.00 5.06 12.53
N TYR A 145 7.75 4.02 12.14
CA TYR A 145 8.86 3.46 12.92
C TYR A 145 10.14 3.54 12.11
N GLY A 146 11.26 3.70 12.80
CA GLY A 146 12.56 3.83 12.16
C GLY A 146 13.72 3.43 13.06
N ALA A 147 14.83 3.05 12.41
CA ALA A 147 16.09 2.70 13.03
C ALA A 147 17.10 3.84 12.88
N PHE A 148 17.72 4.26 13.97
CA PHE A 148 18.75 5.29 13.99
C PHE A 148 20.13 4.73 14.32
N ILE A 149 21.11 4.98 13.45
CA ILE A 149 22.52 4.63 13.68
C ILE A 149 23.36 5.87 13.38
N ASP A 150 24.28 6.23 14.27
CA ASP A 150 25.16 7.41 14.15
C ASP A 150 24.39 8.71 13.85
N GLY A 151 23.25 8.90 14.52
CA GLY A 151 22.40 10.08 14.35
C GLY A 151 21.66 10.14 13.00
N LYS A 152 21.64 9.07 12.20
CA LYS A 152 20.95 9.02 10.91
C LYS A 152 19.81 8.02 10.92
N LEU A 153 18.70 8.37 10.28
CA LEU A 153 17.63 7.42 9.98
C LEU A 153 18.09 6.49 8.85
N VAL A 154 18.30 5.21 9.16
CA VAL A 154 18.90 4.23 8.22
C VAL A 154 17.90 3.17 7.75
N SER A 155 16.77 3.02 8.45
CA SER A 155 15.66 2.18 8.02
C SER A 155 14.37 2.75 8.54
N ALA A 156 13.30 2.72 7.75
CA ALA A 156 11.98 3.16 8.20
C ALA A 156 10.86 2.41 7.48
N ALA A 157 9.69 2.43 8.10
CA ALA A 157 8.42 2.00 7.53
C ALA A 157 7.29 2.86 8.12
N TYR A 158 6.20 3.01 7.37
CA TYR A 158 5.02 3.73 7.84
C TYR A 158 3.73 3.05 7.37
N THR A 159 2.60 3.39 7.98
CA THR A 159 1.28 2.99 7.48
C THR A 159 0.83 3.95 6.39
N TRP A 160 0.59 3.42 5.19
CA TRP A 160 0.08 4.21 4.06
C TRP A 160 -1.38 4.60 4.29
N ILE A 161 -2.18 3.66 4.80
CA ILE A 161 -3.54 3.89 5.28
C ILE A 161 -3.77 3.18 6.60
N GLU A 162 -4.63 3.75 7.43
CA GLU A 162 -5.18 3.14 8.64
C GLU A 162 -6.69 3.32 8.64
N ASN A 163 -7.43 2.22 8.67
CA ASN A 163 -8.87 2.22 8.92
C ASN A 163 -9.16 1.44 10.20
N LYS A 164 -10.43 1.30 10.61
CA LYS A 164 -10.79 0.66 11.88
C LYS A 164 -10.38 -0.83 11.98
N ASP A 165 -10.26 -1.52 10.84
CA ASP A 165 -10.06 -2.97 10.79
C ASP A 165 -8.63 -3.34 10.34
N VAL A 166 -8.01 -2.51 9.48
CA VAL A 166 -6.78 -2.80 8.76
C VAL A 166 -5.89 -1.56 8.67
N ALA A 167 -4.59 -1.76 8.87
CA ALA A 167 -3.56 -0.79 8.52
C ALA A 167 -2.63 -1.38 7.45
N VAL A 168 -2.45 -0.67 6.35
CA VAL A 168 -1.57 -1.11 5.25
C VAL A 168 -0.20 -0.45 5.43
N ILE A 169 0.82 -1.25 5.69
CA ILE A 169 2.21 -0.84 5.78
C ILE A 169 2.74 -0.56 4.37
N GLY A 170 3.41 0.58 4.22
CA GLY A 170 4.09 1.00 3.00
C GLY A 170 5.48 1.57 3.31
N GLY A 171 6.19 1.96 2.24
CA GLY A 171 7.46 2.68 2.35
C GLY A 171 8.55 1.97 3.15
N VAL A 172 8.55 0.63 3.17
CA VAL A 172 9.61 -0.11 3.86
C VAL A 172 10.92 0.09 3.11
N MET A 173 11.87 0.79 3.74
CA MET A 173 13.17 1.06 3.13
C MET A 173 14.29 0.92 4.16
N THR A 174 15.44 0.46 3.69
CA THR A 174 16.71 0.44 4.42
C THR A 174 17.79 0.98 3.49
N ALA A 175 18.57 1.94 4.00
CA ALA A 175 19.75 2.48 3.34
C ALA A 175 20.71 1.35 2.95
N GLU A 176 21.29 1.43 1.76
CA GLU A 176 21.97 0.31 1.09
C GLU A 176 23.11 -0.26 1.92
N GLU A 177 23.92 0.61 2.50
CA GLU A 177 25.05 0.30 3.36
C GLU A 177 24.64 -0.34 4.70
N PHE A 178 23.36 -0.25 5.08
CA PHE A 178 22.78 -0.84 6.30
C PHE A 178 21.89 -2.06 6.04
N ARG A 179 21.78 -2.53 4.79
CA ARG A 179 21.02 -3.75 4.44
C ARG A 179 21.66 -5.01 5.02
N ASN A 180 20.89 -6.10 5.06
CA ASN A 180 21.30 -7.41 5.60
C ASN A 180 21.65 -7.45 7.10
N ARG A 181 21.36 -6.37 7.86
CA ARG A 181 21.59 -6.29 9.32
C ARG A 181 20.33 -6.53 10.15
N GLY A 182 19.25 -6.99 9.53
CA GLY A 182 17.97 -7.23 10.22
C GLY A 182 17.12 -5.99 10.51
N LEU A 183 17.56 -4.78 10.15
CA LEU A 183 16.87 -3.52 10.48
C LEU A 183 15.44 -3.45 9.94
N ALA A 184 15.22 -3.78 8.66
CA ALA A 184 13.87 -3.83 8.09
C ALA A 184 12.95 -4.78 8.87
N LYS A 185 13.48 -5.92 9.32
CA LYS A 185 12.72 -6.90 10.10
C LYS A 185 12.33 -6.33 11.45
N SER A 186 13.24 -5.66 12.13
CA SER A 186 12.98 -5.01 13.43
C SER A 186 11.97 -3.87 13.30
N VAL A 187 12.20 -2.94 12.36
CA VAL A 187 11.29 -1.80 12.09
C VAL A 187 9.89 -2.27 11.75
N VAL A 188 9.74 -3.19 10.80
CA VAL A 188 8.42 -3.68 10.39
C VAL A 188 7.76 -4.47 11.52
N SER A 189 8.49 -5.31 12.26
CA SER A 189 7.89 -6.06 13.38
C SER A 189 7.38 -5.15 14.51
N ALA A 190 8.08 -4.04 14.78
CA ALA A 190 7.66 -3.05 15.76
C ALA A 190 6.38 -2.33 15.31
N LEU A 191 6.34 -1.89 14.03
CA LEU A 191 5.15 -1.27 13.44
C LEU A 191 3.95 -2.24 13.41
N THR A 192 4.18 -3.50 13.01
CA THR A 192 3.15 -4.55 13.03
C THR A 192 2.63 -4.80 14.45
N SER A 193 3.50 -4.80 15.46
CA SER A 193 3.09 -4.92 16.86
C SER A 193 2.17 -3.80 17.30
N ASP A 194 2.51 -2.55 16.95
CA ASP A 194 1.71 -1.36 17.26
C ASP A 194 0.31 -1.46 16.62
N ILE A 195 0.25 -1.80 15.32
CA ILE A 195 -1.00 -1.99 14.58
C ILE A 195 -1.90 -3.04 15.25
N VAL A 196 -1.34 -4.23 15.54
CA VAL A 196 -2.09 -5.33 16.13
C VAL A 196 -2.56 -5.01 17.55
N LYS A 197 -1.74 -4.34 18.37
CA LYS A 197 -2.14 -3.89 19.71
C LYS A 197 -3.27 -2.88 19.70
N ARG A 198 -3.42 -2.13 18.60
CA ARG A 198 -4.55 -1.22 18.36
C ARG A 198 -5.80 -1.93 17.83
N GLY A 199 -5.78 -3.27 17.73
CA GLY A 199 -6.92 -4.09 17.33
C GLY A 199 -7.10 -4.27 15.82
N MET A 200 -6.15 -3.78 15.00
CA MET A 200 -6.22 -3.89 13.54
C MET A 200 -5.41 -5.10 13.02
N ILE A 201 -5.71 -5.51 11.80
CA ILE A 201 -4.88 -6.43 11.02
C ILE A 201 -3.81 -5.60 10.29
N ALA A 202 -2.54 -5.96 10.46
CA ALA A 202 -1.49 -5.39 9.64
C ALA A 202 -1.52 -6.03 8.25
N SER A 203 -1.56 -5.21 7.20
CA SER A 203 -1.45 -5.65 5.82
C SER A 203 -0.30 -4.95 5.10
N LEU A 204 0.18 -5.52 4.01
CA LEU A 204 1.11 -4.87 3.09
C LEU A 204 0.97 -5.47 1.70
N LEU A 205 1.54 -4.78 0.72
CA LEU A 205 1.67 -5.24 -0.65
C LEU A 205 3.15 -5.33 -0.99
N VAL A 206 3.54 -6.41 -1.65
CA VAL A 206 4.93 -6.67 -2.04
C VAL A 206 4.96 -7.30 -3.41
N ARG A 207 5.84 -6.83 -4.30
CA ARG A 207 6.05 -7.49 -5.59
C ARG A 207 6.39 -8.96 -5.41
N HIS A 208 5.81 -9.81 -6.24
CA HIS A 208 6.02 -11.26 -6.18
C HIS A 208 7.51 -11.67 -6.33
N ASP A 209 8.29 -10.86 -7.06
CA ASP A 209 9.72 -11.06 -7.33
C ASP A 209 10.64 -10.45 -6.25
N ASN A 210 10.11 -9.73 -5.26
CA ASN A 210 10.87 -9.16 -4.16
C ASN A 210 11.08 -10.20 -3.03
N LEU A 211 11.82 -11.26 -3.36
CA LEU A 211 12.13 -12.36 -2.45
C LEU A 211 12.77 -11.90 -1.11
N PRO A 212 13.68 -10.90 -1.09
CA PRO A 212 14.22 -10.39 0.17
C PRO A 212 13.14 -9.82 1.11
N ALA A 213 12.22 -9.00 0.59
CA ALA A 213 11.14 -8.43 1.39
C ALA A 213 10.15 -9.51 1.86
N ILE A 214 9.78 -10.45 0.98
CA ILE A 214 8.90 -11.58 1.33
C ILE A 214 9.51 -12.41 2.47
N LYS A 215 10.83 -12.66 2.47
CA LYS A 215 11.52 -13.37 3.55
C LYS A 215 11.45 -12.60 4.88
N VAL A 216 11.57 -11.27 4.84
CA VAL A 216 11.37 -10.43 6.04
C VAL A 216 9.95 -10.57 6.57
N TYR A 217 8.95 -10.41 5.72
CA TYR A 217 7.54 -10.45 6.12
C TYR A 217 7.14 -11.82 6.68
N LYS A 218 7.52 -12.91 6.00
CA LYS A 218 7.28 -14.27 6.51
C LYS A 218 7.93 -14.52 7.87
N ALA A 219 9.15 -14.02 8.10
CA ALA A 219 9.84 -14.17 9.39
C ALA A 219 9.13 -13.43 10.54
N ILE A 220 8.43 -12.33 10.23
CA ILE A 220 7.61 -11.58 11.19
C ILE A 220 6.27 -12.29 11.46
N GLY A 221 5.83 -13.17 10.57
CA GLY A 221 4.54 -13.87 10.70
C GLY A 221 3.47 -13.34 9.75
N PHE A 222 3.86 -12.62 8.69
CA PHE A 222 2.93 -12.33 7.60
C PHE A 222 2.66 -13.58 6.77
N ILE A 223 1.40 -13.78 6.41
CA ILE A 223 0.94 -14.82 5.49
C ILE A 223 0.34 -14.17 4.24
N GLU A 224 0.33 -14.91 3.14
CA GLU A 224 -0.32 -14.47 1.91
C GLU A 224 -1.85 -14.47 2.08
N TYR A 225 -2.49 -13.40 1.64
CA TYR A 225 -3.95 -13.24 1.67
C TYR A 225 -4.57 -13.27 0.26
N GLY A 226 -3.84 -12.74 -0.71
CA GLY A 226 -4.26 -12.69 -2.10
C GLY A 226 -3.22 -11.97 -2.96
N GLU A 227 -3.54 -11.77 -4.22
CA GLU A 227 -2.68 -11.09 -5.18
C GLU A 227 -3.48 -10.05 -5.96
N ARG A 228 -2.79 -9.04 -6.46
CA ARG A 228 -3.35 -8.06 -7.39
C ARG A 228 -2.33 -7.68 -8.45
N LEU A 229 -2.82 -7.10 -9.53
CA LEU A 229 -2.01 -6.40 -10.51
C LEU A 229 -1.80 -4.96 -10.08
N TRP A 230 -0.58 -4.50 -10.27
CA TRP A 230 -0.20 -3.12 -10.35
C TRP A 230 0.15 -2.86 -11.82
N VAL A 231 -0.59 -1.98 -12.47
CA VAL A 231 -0.48 -1.73 -13.91
C VAL A 231 -0.09 -0.26 -14.11
N ASP A 232 1.10 -0.03 -14.64
CA ASP A 232 1.54 1.29 -15.08
C ASP A 232 1.13 1.53 -16.53
N VAL A 233 0.43 2.64 -16.74
CA VAL A 233 0.09 3.14 -18.07
C VAL A 233 0.79 4.48 -18.27
N ASN A 234 1.90 4.48 -19.01
CA ASN A 234 2.65 5.69 -19.45
C ASN A 234 3.16 6.62 -18.32
N THR A 235 3.34 6.12 -17.10
CA THR A 235 3.89 6.89 -15.98
C THR A 235 5.38 6.59 -15.77
N GLY A 236 5.83 5.37 -16.09
CA GLY A 236 7.19 4.90 -15.85
C GLY A 236 7.48 4.55 -14.39
N LEU A 237 6.47 4.61 -13.52
CA LEU A 237 6.58 4.23 -12.12
C LEU A 237 6.72 2.71 -11.96
N LYS A 238 7.16 2.28 -10.78
CA LYS A 238 7.21 0.88 -10.37
C LYS A 238 6.74 0.75 -8.91
N PRO A 239 6.09 -0.37 -8.55
CA PRO A 239 5.75 -0.70 -7.17
C PRO A 239 6.99 -0.99 -6.32
#